data_AF-I3SRW1-F1
#
_entry.id   AF-I3SRW1-F1
#
_cell.length_a   1.000
_cell.length_b   1.000
_cell.length_c   1.000
_cell.angle_alpha   90.00
_cell.angle_beta   90.00
_cell.angle_gamma   90.00
#
_symmetry.space_group_name_H-M   'P 1'
#
loop_
_entity.id
_entity.type
_entity.pdbx_description
1 polymer ?
#
loop_
_entity_poly.entity_id
_entity_poly.type
_entity_poly.pdbx_seq_one_letter_code
_entity_poly.pdbx_strand_id
1 'polypeptide(L)' 'MQIGSNMAETMKLVYVIILFLSIFLGITLSNSAFSHFIPGCKTDKDCPKFYGSNVRCRKGKCVQLG' A
#
# COMPACT_ATOMS: atom_id res chain seq x y z
N MET A 1 -31.94 -4.39 36.25
CA MET A 1 -31.07 -3.36 35.64
C MET A 1 -29.74 -4.01 35.30
N GLN A 2 -29.54 -4.45 34.06
CA GLN A 2 -28.25 -4.92 33.54
C GLN A 2 -27.92 -4.14 32.26
N ILE A 3 -27.88 -2.81 32.40
CA ILE A 3 -27.49 -1.88 31.33
C ILE A 3 -26.00 -1.62 31.54
N GLY A 4 -25.15 -2.54 31.09
CA GLY A 4 -23.71 -2.42 31.32
C GLY A 4 -22.83 -3.46 30.65
N SER A 5 -23.35 -4.65 30.35
CA SER A 5 -22.53 -5.72 29.75
C SER A 5 -22.22 -5.48 28.25
N ASN A 6 -23.12 -4.85 27.50
CA ASN A 6 -23.02 -4.71 26.05
C ASN A 6 -22.09 -3.57 25.55
N MET A 7 -21.79 -2.56 26.40
CA MET A 7 -20.96 -1.43 25.97
C MET A 7 -19.50 -1.86 25.76
N ALA A 8 -18.96 -2.67 26.68
CA ALA A 8 -17.57 -3.14 26.59
C ALA A 8 -17.33 -3.99 25.33
N GLU A 9 -18.32 -4.79 24.95
CA GLU A 9 -18.22 -5.68 23.78
C GLU A 9 -18.37 -4.90 22.47
N THR A 10 -19.26 -3.91 22.44
CA THR A 10 -19.39 -2.97 21.32
C THR A 10 -18.11 -2.16 21.14
N MET A 11 -17.49 -1.66 22.22
CA MET A 11 -16.22 -0.93 22.14
C MET A 11 -15.08 -1.80 21.64
N LYS A 12 -15.03 -3.09 22.01
CA LYS A 12 -14.06 -4.05 21.46
C LYS A 12 -14.24 -4.23 19.95
N LEU A 13 -15.47 -4.37 19.46
CA LEU A 13 -15.74 -4.49 18.03
C LEU A 13 -15.34 -3.21 17.28
N VAL A 14 -15.69 -2.04 17.80
CA VAL A 14 -15.30 -0.74 17.21
C VAL A 14 -13.78 -0.62 17.15
N TYR A 15 -13.06 -1.02 18.20
CA TYR A 15 -11.61 -1.02 18.23
C TYR A 15 -11.00 -1.92 17.14
N VAL A 16 -11.51 -3.16 16.99
CA VAL A 16 -11.05 -4.08 15.94
C VAL A 16 -11.29 -3.52 14.55
N ILE A 17 -12.46 -2.90 14.30
CA ILE A 17 -12.78 -2.29 13.02
C ILE A 17 -11.85 -1.11 12.72
N ILE A 18 -11.60 -0.22 13.69
CA ILE A 18 -10.69 0.91 13.51
C ILE A 18 -9.27 0.42 13.21
N LEU A 19 -8.80 -0.59 13.95
CA LEU A 19 -7.47 -1.16 13.74
C LEU A 19 -7.34 -1.76 12.34
N PHE A 20 -8.37 -2.51 11.89
CA PHE A 20 -8.44 -3.04 10.53
C PHE A 20 -8.36 -1.91 9.50
N LEU A 21 -9.24 -0.90 9.58
CA LEU A 21 -9.25 0.24 8.66
C LEU A 21 -7.91 0.98 8.63
N SER A 22 -7.24 1.11 9.77
CA SER A 22 -5.93 1.76 9.87
C SER A 22 -4.84 0.99 9.12
N ILE A 23 -4.85 -0.35 9.21
CA ILE A 23 -3.94 -1.23 8.46
C ILE A 23 -4.19 -1.11 6.96
N PHE A 24 -5.45 -1.16 6.52
CA PHE A 24 -5.80 -1.00 5.10
C PHE A 24 -5.41 0.36 4.55
N LEU A 25 -5.63 1.42 5.33
CA LEU A 25 -5.21 2.76 4.97
C LEU A 25 -3.69 2.85 4.84
N GLY A 26 -2.95 2.26 5.79
CA GLY A 26 -1.48 2.18 5.74
C GLY A 26 -0.99 1.48 4.47
N ILE A 27 -1.51 0.30 4.15
CA ILE A 27 -1.16 -0.44 2.93
C ILE A 27 -1.47 0.38 1.68
N THR A 28 -2.63 1.04 1.63
CA THR A 28 -3.04 1.86 0.48
C THR A 28 -2.09 3.05 0.28
N LEU A 29 -1.72 3.75 1.36
CA LEU A 29 -0.78 4.87 1.32
C LEU A 29 0.63 4.41 0.96
N SER A 30 1.10 3.28 1.48
CA SER A 30 2.41 2.72 1.12
C SER A 30 2.48 2.30 -0.35
N ASN A 31 1.43 1.65 -0.86
CA ASN A 31 1.36 1.25 -2.27
C ASN A 31 1.23 2.45 -3.22
N SER A 32 0.44 3.47 -2.84
CA SER A 32 0.33 4.69 -3.65
C SER A 32 1.63 5.49 -3.65
N ALA A 33 2.30 5.60 -2.49
CA ALA A 33 3.63 6.20 -2.39
C ALA A 33 4.65 5.44 -3.25
N PHE A 34 4.63 4.11 -3.24
CA PHE A 34 5.51 3.30 -4.10
C PHE A 34 5.22 3.52 -5.59
N SER A 35 3.95 3.61 -5.98
CA SER A 35 3.58 3.95 -7.35
C SER A 35 3.98 5.37 -7.77
N HIS A 36 4.11 6.30 -6.82
CA HIS A 36 4.54 7.68 -7.07
C HIS A 36 6.07 7.83 -7.03
N PHE A 37 6.76 6.93 -6.32
CA PHE A 37 8.22 6.94 -6.16
C PHE A 37 8.97 6.44 -7.38
N ILE A 38 8.35 5.66 -8.26
CA ILE A 38 8.90 5.40 -9.58
C ILE A 38 8.61 6.64 -10.42
N PRO A 39 9.60 7.54 -10.63
CA PRO A 39 9.39 8.70 -11.47
C PRO A 39 9.03 8.18 -12.85
N GLY A 40 8.16 8.91 -13.56
CA GLY A 40 7.83 8.55 -14.93
C GLY A 40 9.13 8.39 -15.74
N CYS A 41 9.30 7.26 -16.42
CA CYS A 41 10.48 7.01 -17.23
C CYS A 41 10.25 7.50 -18.66
N LYS A 42 11.30 7.97 -19.34
CA LYS A 42 11.21 8.33 -20.77
C LYS A 42 12.04 7.38 -21.62
N THR A 43 13.12 6.85 -21.05
CA THR A 43 14.06 5.91 -21.64
C THR A 43 14.35 4.79 -20.66
N ASP A 44 14.82 3.65 -21.17
CA ASP A 44 15.20 2.50 -20.33
C ASP A 44 16.32 2.82 -19.33
N LYS A 45 17.08 3.89 -19.56
CA LYS A 45 18.16 4.36 -18.68
C LYS A 45 17.64 5.08 -17.43
N ASP A 46 16.42 5.61 -17.47
CA ASP A 46 15.78 6.28 -16.33
C ASP A 46 15.33 5.27 -15.27
N CYS A 47 15.27 3.98 -15.61
CA CYS A 47 14.86 2.94 -14.70
C CYS A 47 16.04 2.40 -13.87
N PRO A 48 15.83 2.19 -12.56
CA PRO A 48 16.84 1.59 -11.70
C PRO A 48 17.16 0.17 -12.20
N LYS A 49 18.45 -0.08 -12.42
CA LYS A 49 18.95 -1.41 -12.76
C LYS A 49 19.14 -2.20 -11.48
N PHE A 50 18.24 -3.14 -11.17
CA PHE A 50 18.48 -4.11 -10.11
C PHE A 50 19.20 -5.34 -10.68
N TYR A 51 20.22 -5.81 -9.96
CA TYR A 51 21.02 -6.96 -10.35
C TYR A 51 20.12 -8.20 -10.50
N GLY A 52 20.05 -8.78 -11.71
CA GLY A 52 19.19 -9.94 -12.00
C GLY A 52 17.79 -9.61 -12.53
N SER A 53 17.43 -8.35 -12.73
CA SER A 53 16.14 -7.95 -13.33
C SER A 53 16.31 -7.01 -14.51
N ASN A 54 15.68 -7.34 -15.65
CA ASN A 54 15.66 -6.47 -16.82
C ASN A 54 14.49 -5.48 -16.71
N VAL A 55 14.70 -4.36 -16.02
CA VAL A 55 13.70 -3.29 -15.93
C VAL A 55 13.78 -2.40 -17.17
N ARG A 56 12.65 -2.20 -17.85
CA ARG A 56 12.53 -1.30 -19.02
C ARG A 56 11.43 -0.27 -18.84
N CYS A 57 11.53 0.81 -19.60
CA CYS A 57 10.52 1.84 -19.62
C CYS A 57 9.40 1.49 -20.60
N ARG A 58 8.18 1.32 -20.10
CA ARG A 58 6.97 1.08 -20.90
C ARG A 58 5.86 2.03 -20.47
N LYS A 59 5.32 2.80 -21.43
CA LYS A 59 4.23 3.76 -21.20
C LYS A 59 4.49 4.72 -20.03
N GLY A 60 5.74 5.17 -19.88
CA GLY A 60 6.12 6.06 -18.79
C GLY A 60 6.34 5.37 -17.44
N LYS A 61 6.31 4.03 -17.36
CA LYS A 61 6.56 3.28 -16.12
C LYS A 61 7.70 2.29 -16.29
N CYS A 62 8.52 2.15 -15.26
CA CYS A 62 9.53 1.09 -15.19
C CYS A 62 8.86 -0.24 -14.89
N VAL A 63 8.96 -1.19 -15.80
CA VAL A 63 8.41 -2.55 -15.68
C VAL A 63 9.53 -3.57 -15.74
N GLN A 64 9.49 -4.56 -14.85
CA GLN A 64 10.39 -5.70 -14.90
C GLN A 64 9.94 -6.65 -16.02
N LEU A 65 10.84 -6.93 -16.97
CA LEU A 65 10.67 -7.99 -17.95
C LEU A 65 11.27 -9.26 -17.35
N GLY A 66 10.40 -10.22 -17.04
CA GLY A 66 10.78 -11.60 -16.72
C GLY A 66 11.11 -12.38 -17.99
#